data_AF-W4QAM1-F1
#
_entry.id   AF-W4QAM1-F1
#
_cell.length_a   1.000
_cell.length_b   1.000
_cell.length_c   1.000
_cell.angle_alpha   90.00
_cell.angle_beta   90.00
_cell.angle_gamma   90.00
#
_symmetry.space_group_name_H-M   'P 1'
#
loop_
_entity.id
_entity.type
_entity.pdbx_description
1 polymer ?
#
loop_
_entity_poly.entity_id
_entity_poly.type
_entity_poly.pdbx_seq_one_letter_code
_entity_poly.pdbx_strand_id
1 'polypeptide(L)'
;MWFLYVSIVVFNITAVFVKKNLRPNEFYVSILSGLLVSSFADRFTDKYNIYGLFDLYFIEAKSLLIYLGIYPAVTVLIIGIPLIVH
;
A
#
# COMPACT_ATOMS: atom_id res chain seq x y z
N MET A 1 13.99 8.48 6.81
CA MET A 1 14.38 7.06 6.67
C MET A 1 13.91 6.22 7.83
N TRP A 2 14.36 6.49 9.06
CA TRP A 2 13.93 5.73 10.24
C TRP A 2 12.41 5.65 10.40
N PHE A 3 11.70 6.78 10.18
CA PHE A 3 10.24 6.81 10.20
C PHE A 3 9.58 5.86 9.19
N LEU A 4 10.12 5.78 7.96
CA LEU A 4 9.61 4.87 6.92
C LEU A 4 9.74 3.40 7.34
N TYR A 5 10.88 3.04 7.91
CA TYR A 5 11.12 1.67 8.40
C TYR A 5 10.20 1.32 9.56
N VAL A 6 10.01 2.25 10.51
CA VAL A 6 9.07 2.06 11.63
C VAL A 6 7.64 1.90 11.10
N SER A 7 7.22 2.73 10.15
CA SER A 7 5.89 2.60 9.53
C SER A 7 5.71 1.24 8.85
N ILE A 8 6.68 0.78 8.06
CA ILE A 8 6.63 -0.54 7.42
C ILE A 8 6.44 -1.63 8.47
N VAL A 9 7.23 -1.62 9.54
CA VAL A 9 7.13 -2.61 10.62
C VAL A 9 5.76 -2.56 11.28
N VAL A 10 5.27 -1.37 11.65
CA VAL A 10 3.97 -1.21 12.31
C VAL A 10 2.82 -1.67 11.41
N PHE A 11 2.78 -1.26 10.14
CA PHE A 11 1.72 -1.66 9.22
C PHE A 11 1.72 -3.16 8.95
N ASN A 12 2.89 -3.78 8.76
CA ASN A 12 2.97 -5.22 8.54
C ASN A 12 2.60 -6.03 9.78
N ILE A 13 3.05 -5.61 10.97
CA ILE A 13 2.62 -6.24 12.23
C ILE A 13 1.11 -6.16 12.36
N THR A 14 0.52 -4.98 12.15
CA THR A 14 -0.93 -4.79 12.25
C THR A 14 -1.66 -5.67 11.23
N ALA A 15 -1.19 -5.72 9.98
CA ALA A 15 -1.75 -6.55 8.92
C ALA A 15 -1.69 -8.07 9.20
N VAL A 16 -0.70 -8.54 9.98
CA VAL A 16 -0.62 -9.94 10.43
C VAL A 16 -1.72 -10.26 11.45
N PHE A 17 -2.03 -9.32 12.35
CA PHE A 17 -3.04 -9.51 13.40
C PHE A 17 -4.49 -9.29 12.93
N VAL A 18 -4.69 -8.74 11.73
CA VAL A 18 -6.02 -8.57 11.15
C VAL A 18 -6.64 -9.92 10.77
N LYS A 19 -7.88 -10.14 11.19
CA LYS A 19 -8.65 -11.33 10.85
C LYS A 19 -9.02 -11.31 9.36
N LYS A 20 -8.38 -12.17 8.58
CA LYS A 20 -8.62 -12.30 7.15
C LYS A 20 -9.88 -13.14 6.92
N ASN A 21 -10.99 -12.47 6.58
CA ASN A 21 -12.28 -13.11 6.35
C ASN A 21 -12.52 -13.55 4.89
N LEU A 22 -11.55 -13.36 4.00
CA LEU A 22 -11.66 -13.65 2.57
C LEU A 22 -10.96 -14.95 2.18
N ARG A 23 -11.41 -15.55 1.06
CA ARG A 23 -10.74 -16.71 0.49
C ARG A 23 -9.33 -16.31 0.04
N PRO A 24 -8.33 -17.21 0.11
CA PRO A 24 -6.95 -16.88 -0.27
C PRO A 24 -6.84 -16.25 -1.67
N ASN A 25 -7.62 -16.73 -2.63
CA ASN A 25 -7.61 -16.19 -4.01
C ASN A 25 -8.12 -14.75 -4.08
N GLU A 26 -9.21 -14.44 -3.37
CA GLU A 26 -9.76 -13.08 -3.31
C GLU A 26 -8.77 -12.13 -2.64
N PHE A 27 -8.11 -12.59 -1.58
CA PHE A 27 -7.09 -11.85 -0.86
C PHE A 27 -5.90 -11.45 -1.76
N TYR A 28 -5.35 -12.40 -2.53
CA TYR A 28 -4.23 -12.12 -3.44
C TYR A 28 -4.65 -11.20 -4.60
N VAL A 29 -5.85 -11.39 -5.16
CA VAL A 29 -6.39 -10.52 -6.21
C VAL A 29 -6.57 -9.10 -5.69
N SER A 30 -7.08 -8.92 -4.47
CA SER A 30 -7.24 -7.59 -3.89
C SER A 30 -5.90 -6.91 -3.64
N ILE A 31 -4.88 -7.62 -3.14
CA ILE A 31 -3.51 -7.06 -3.00
C ILE A 31 -2.95 -6.64 -4.36
N LEU A 32 -3.09 -7.48 -5.39
CA LEU A 32 -2.62 -7.16 -6.74
C LEU A 32 -3.36 -5.95 -7.32
N SER A 33 -4.67 -5.87 -7.13
CA SER A 33 -5.46 -4.70 -7.56
C SER A 33 -5.05 -3.43 -6.80
N GLY A 34 -4.78 -3.52 -5.50
CA GLY A 34 -4.31 -2.39 -4.68
C GLY A 34 -2.97 -1.86 -5.17
N LEU A 35 -2.02 -2.75 -5.46
CA LEU A 35 -0.71 -2.41 -6.05
C LEU A 35 -0.83 -1.79 -7.44
N LEU A 36 -1.75 -2.27 -8.27
CA LEU A 36 -2.01 -1.69 -9.59
C LEU A 36 -2.61 -0.29 -9.47
N VAL A 37 -3.67 -0.13 -8.68
CA VAL A 37 -4.36 1.15 -8.48
C VAL A 37 -3.41 2.18 -7.89
N SER A 38 -2.57 1.79 -6.92
CA SER A 38 -1.60 2.69 -6.33
C SER A 38 -0.53 3.12 -7.34
N SER A 39 -0.04 2.20 -8.18
CA SER A 39 0.91 2.52 -9.25
C SER A 39 0.30 3.47 -10.29
N PHE A 40 -0.99 3.33 -10.59
CA PHE A 40 -1.72 4.27 -11.44
C PHE A 40 -1.89 5.63 -10.76
N ALA A 41 -2.33 5.65 -9.50
CA ALA A 41 -2.51 6.88 -8.73
C ALA A 41 -1.21 7.67 -8.63
N ASP A 42 -0.09 7.01 -8.38
CA ASP A 42 1.23 7.65 -8.29
C ASP A 42 1.64 8.23 -9.67
N ARG A 43 1.44 7.49 -10.78
CA ARG A 43 1.69 8.03 -12.13
C ARG A 43 0.80 9.22 -12.51
N PHE A 44 -0.48 9.20 -12.11
CA PHE A 44 -1.39 10.32 -12.32
C PHE A 44 -0.95 11.54 -11.51
N THR A 45 -0.56 11.31 -10.27
CA THR A 45 -0.09 12.35 -9.34
C THR A 45 1.19 13.01 -9.82
N ASP A 46 2.13 12.22 -10.36
CA ASP A 46 3.36 12.69 -11.01
C ASP A 46 3.04 13.54 -12.25
N LYS A 47 2.13 13.06 -13.11
CA LYS A 47 1.73 13.77 -14.34
C LYS A 47 1.14 15.16 -14.06
N TYR A 48 0.45 15.33 -12.93
CA TYR A 48 -0.18 16.59 -12.54
C TYR A 48 0.63 17.40 -11.53
N ASN A 49 1.85 16.97 -11.18
CA ASN A 49 2.75 17.62 -10.23
C ASN A 49 2.04 18.07 -8.92
N ILE A 50 1.08 17.28 -8.45
CA ILE A 50 0.13 17.71 -7.41
C ILE A 50 0.84 17.88 -6.06
N TYR A 51 1.95 17.17 -5.84
CA TYR A 51 2.71 17.22 -4.58
C TYR A 51 4.15 17.70 -4.72
N GLY A 52 4.69 17.93 -5.92
CA GLY A 52 6.12 18.28 -6.09
C GLY A 52 7.10 17.23 -5.55
N LEU A 53 6.63 16.00 -5.29
CA LEU A 53 7.38 14.95 -4.60
C LEU A 53 8.27 14.12 -5.53
N PHE A 54 8.07 14.19 -6.85
CA PHE A 54 8.67 13.27 -7.82
C PHE A 54 9.11 13.97 -9.11
N ASP A 55 10.09 14.87 -9.01
CA ASP A 55 10.84 15.36 -10.20
C ASP A 55 11.82 14.30 -10.75
N LEU A 56 11.84 13.10 -10.17
CA LEU A 56 12.82 12.06 -10.49
C LEU A 56 12.17 10.93 -11.28
N TYR A 57 12.54 10.86 -12.55
CA TYR A 57 12.25 9.82 -13.54
C TYR A 57 12.71 8.40 -13.14
N PHE A 58 13.21 8.21 -11.91
CA PHE A 58 13.74 6.97 -11.39
C PHE A 58 12.96 6.55 -10.13
N ILE A 59 12.63 5.26 -10.08
CA ILE A 59 12.08 4.62 -8.89
C ILE A 59 13.15 4.74 -7.78
N GLU A 60 13.01 5.75 -6.92
CA GLU A 60 13.83 5.85 -5.72
C GLU A 60 13.59 4.61 -4.84
N ALA A 61 14.65 4.12 -4.19
CA ALA A 61 14.56 2.99 -3.27
C ALA A 61 13.49 3.20 -2.18
N LYS A 62 13.20 4.46 -1.82
CA LYS A 62 12.10 4.84 -0.92
C LYS A 62 10.73 4.49 -1.48
N SER A 63 10.47 4.79 -2.75
CA SER A 63 9.21 4.49 -3.41
C SER A 63 9.01 2.97 -3.50
N LEU A 64 10.07 2.22 -3.84
CA LEU A 64 10.05 0.75 -3.80
C LEU A 64 9.67 0.18 -2.43
N LEU A 65 10.22 0.75 -1.36
CA LEU A 65 9.89 0.34 0.02
C LEU A 65 8.44 0.63 0.38
N ILE A 66 7.85 1.71 -0.14
CA ILE A 66 6.42 2.03 0.06
C ILE A 66 5.55 1.04 -0.72
N TYR A 67 5.85 0.83 -2.00
CA TYR A 67 5.11 -0.08 -2.87
C TYR A 67 5.12 -1.52 -2.37
N LEU A 68 6.26 -2.01 -1.87
CA LEU A 68 6.39 -3.41 -1.46
C LEU A 68 6.13 -3.61 0.04
N GLY A 69 6.37 -2.59 0.87
CA GLY A 69 6.27 -2.71 2.33
C GLY A 69 5.00 -2.13 2.92
N ILE A 70 4.49 -1.01 2.41
CA ILE A 70 3.35 -0.30 3.02
C ILE A 70 2.05 -0.64 2.28
N TYR A 71 2.01 -0.52 0.96
CA TYR A 71 0.77 -0.70 0.19
C TYR A 71 0.12 -2.08 0.33
N PRO A 72 0.86 -3.20 0.33
CA PRO A 72 0.26 -4.51 0.57
C PRO A 72 -0.32 -4.58 1.99
N ALA A 73 0.42 -4.12 3.00
CA ALA A 73 -0.04 -4.13 4.39
C ALA A 73 -1.30 -3.28 4.60
N VAL A 74 -1.34 -2.08 4.00
CA VAL A 74 -2.52 -1.21 4.01
C VAL A 74 -3.71 -1.84 3.27
N THR A 75 -3.46 -2.51 2.14
CA THR A 75 -4.50 -3.22 1.40
C THR A 75 -5.10 -4.35 2.27
N VAL A 76 -4.25 -5.12 2.96
CA VAL A 76 -4.70 -6.14 3.92
C VAL A 76 -5.51 -5.54 5.07
N LEU A 77 -5.11 -4.38 5.57
CA LEU A 77 -5.85 -3.66 6.62
C LEU A 77 -7.22 -3.22 6.11
N ILE A 78 -7.31 -2.57 4.95
CA ILE A 78 -8.58 -2.12 4.36
C ILE A 78 -9.53 -3.28 4.14
N ILE A 79 -9.00 -4.40 3.65
CA ILE A 79 -9.76 -5.60 3.32
C ILE A 79 -10.23 -6.36 4.58
N GLY A 80 -9.36 -6.43 5.58
CA GLY A 80 -9.62 -7.21 6.79
C GLY A 80 -10.19 -6.40 7.95
N ILE A 81 -10.26 -5.07 7.85
CA ILE A 81 -11.22 -4.27 8.60
C ILE A 81 -12.59 -4.80 8.17
N PRO A 82 -13.37 -5.42 9.06
CA PRO A 82 -14.77 -5.67 8.74
C PRO A 82 -15.34 -4.31 8.37
N LEU A 83 -15.89 -4.15 7.16
CA LEU A 83 -16.67 -2.98 6.80
C LEU A 83 -17.53 -2.67 8.03
N ILE A 84 -17.25 -1.56 8.70
CA ILE A 84 -18.14 -0.97 9.70
C ILE A 84 -19.30 -0.44 8.87
N VAL A 85 -20.11 -1.36 8.36
CA VAL A 85 -21.43 -1.14 7.80
C VAL A 85 -22.34 -1.90 8.74
N HIS A 86 -22.70 -1.18 9.80
CA HIS A 86 -24.03 -1.32 10.37
C HIS A 86 -25.03 -0.69 9.41
#